data_AF-A0A6N2YUR9-F1
#
_entry.id   AF-A0A6N2YUR9-F1
#
_cell.length_a   1.000
_cell.length_b   1.000
_cell.length_c   1.000
_cell.angle_alpha   90.00
_cell.angle_beta   90.00
_cell.angle_gamma   90.00
#
_symmetry.space_group_name_H-M   'P 1'
#
loop_
_entity.id
_entity.type
_entity.pdbx_description
1 polymer ?
#
loop_
_entity_poly.entity_id
_entity_poly.type
_entity_poly.pdbx_seq_one_letter_code
_entity_poly.pdbx_strand_id
1 'polypeptide(L)'
;MELTREQLELQIHTVNSLVINSDNQLELANELAKYSNTQIKEIKAKYKPQKQDLDKQKKEILGKEKDALKPYENAKTVIKSAIGDYMKKSELERIEQEKRIKEEEEKYGISLEVVKEVPKLKGTHIRKTWKARIVDDDKVPVKIGTTMIREINMSVLNDIAKVYQGNFEIPGVEFYQEEAVAIR
;
A
#
# COMPACT_ATOMS: atom_id res chain seq x y z
N MET A 1 34.62 -21.06 -18.18
CA MET A 1 35.80 -20.24 -17.86
C MET A 1 35.28 -18.87 -17.50
N GLU A 2 35.41 -18.46 -16.25
CA GLU A 2 35.05 -17.09 -15.87
C GLU A 2 36.04 -16.14 -16.55
N LEU A 3 35.52 -15.15 -17.29
CA LEU A 3 36.34 -14.10 -17.89
C LEU A 3 37.10 -13.38 -16.77
N THR A 4 38.38 -13.06 -16.98
CA THR A 4 39.11 -12.26 -15.98
C THR A 4 38.47 -10.88 -15.89
N ARG A 5 38.62 -10.22 -14.73
CA ARG A 5 38.08 -8.88 -14.50
C ARG A 5 38.50 -7.88 -15.59
N GLU A 6 39.75 -7.96 -16.02
CA GLU A 6 40.31 -7.11 -17.09
C GLU A 6 39.64 -7.36 -18.45
N GLN A 7 39.34 -8.62 -18.78
CA GLN A 7 38.62 -8.97 -20.01
C GLN A 7 37.17 -8.48 -19.98
N LEU A 8 36.52 -8.51 -18.81
CA LEU A 8 35.16 -8.01 -18.64
C LEU A 8 35.10 -6.49 -18.79
N GLU A 9 36.06 -5.76 -18.19
CA GLU A 9 36.16 -4.31 -18.30
C GLU A 9 36.41 -3.87 -19.76
N LEU A 10 37.25 -4.60 -20.50
CA LEU A 10 37.46 -4.37 -21.93
C LEU A 10 36.21 -4.65 -22.76
N GLN A 11 35.47 -5.72 -22.44
CA GLN A 11 34.20 -6.04 -23.10
C GLN A 11 33.13 -4.97 -22.83
N ILE A 12 33.07 -4.42 -21.61
CA ILE A 12 32.14 -3.34 -21.27
C ILE A 12 32.49 -2.06 -22.05
N HIS A 13 33.78 -1.70 -22.13
CA HIS A 13 34.21 -0.52 -22.89
C HIS A 13 33.89 -0.63 -24.38
N THR A 14 34.12 -1.80 -24.98
CA THR A 14 33.81 -2.06 -26.40
C THR A 14 32.31 -2.08 -26.68
N VAL A 15 31.48 -2.64 -25.79
CA VAL A 15 30.01 -2.57 -25.91
C VAL A 15 29.49 -1.15 -25.78
N ASN A 16 30.02 -0.37 -24.83
CA ASN A 16 29.60 1.02 -24.62
C ASN A 16 29.98 1.95 -25.78
N SER A 17 30.99 1.60 -26.57
CA SER A 17 31.43 2.35 -27.76
C SER A 17 30.93 1.75 -29.07
N LEU A 18 30.01 0.77 -29.02
CA LEU A 18 29.48 0.09 -30.19
C LEU A 18 28.65 1.05 -31.06
N VAL A 19 29.06 1.20 -32.33
CA VAL A 19 28.32 1.92 -33.37
C VAL A 19 28.08 0.96 -34.53
N ILE A 20 26.80 0.80 -34.93
CA ILE A 20 26.39 -0.14 -35.98
C ILE A 20 26.08 0.65 -37.26
N ASN A 21 26.94 0.52 -38.27
CA ASN A 21 26.83 1.22 -39.55
C ASN A 21 26.78 0.26 -40.76
N SER A 22 26.74 -1.06 -40.52
CA SER A 22 26.75 -2.09 -41.55
C SER A 22 25.96 -3.33 -41.09
N ASP A 23 25.33 -4.02 -42.03
CA ASP A 23 24.55 -5.25 -41.76
C ASP A 23 25.40 -6.32 -41.05
N ASN A 24 26.69 -6.44 -41.38
CA ASN A 24 27.60 -7.37 -40.70
C ASN A 24 27.83 -7.00 -39.22
N GLN A 25 27.85 -5.70 -38.91
CA GLN A 25 27.98 -5.21 -37.52
C GLN A 25 26.69 -5.43 -36.73
N LEU A 26 25.53 -5.35 -37.41
CA LEU A 26 24.23 -5.64 -36.81
C LEU A 26 24.12 -7.12 -36.43
N GLU A 27 24.56 -8.02 -37.30
CA GLU A 27 24.57 -9.46 -37.02
C GLU A 27 25.51 -9.81 -35.85
N LEU A 28 26.73 -9.25 -35.84
CA LEU A 28 27.68 -9.43 -34.74
C LEU A 28 27.14 -8.89 -33.40
N ALA A 29 26.48 -7.73 -33.43
CA ALA A 29 25.86 -7.15 -32.24
C ALA A 29 24.72 -8.03 -31.69
N ASN A 30 23.93 -8.63 -32.57
CA ASN A 30 22.88 -9.58 -32.19
C ASN A 30 23.45 -10.83 -31.52
N GLU A 31 24.52 -11.42 -32.06
CA GLU A 31 25.17 -12.58 -31.43
C GLU A 31 25.80 -12.23 -30.07
N LEU A 32 26.45 -11.06 -29.96
CA LEU A 32 26.98 -10.58 -28.69
C LEU A 32 25.88 -10.34 -27.65
N ALA A 33 24.72 -9.84 -28.08
CA ALA A 33 23.55 -9.66 -27.22
C ALA A 33 22.99 -11.02 -26.74
N LYS A 34 22.89 -12.02 -27.62
CA LYS A 34 22.47 -13.39 -27.25
C LYS A 34 23.44 -14.04 -26.25
N TYR A 35 24.74 -13.89 -26.47
CA TYR A 35 25.76 -14.37 -25.54
C TYR A 35 25.60 -13.71 -24.16
N SER A 36 25.45 -12.38 -24.13
CA SER A 36 25.23 -11.62 -22.90
C SER A 36 23.97 -12.07 -22.16
N ASN A 37 22.87 -12.30 -22.89
CA ASN A 37 21.63 -12.84 -22.32
C ASN A 37 21.82 -14.23 -21.70
N THR A 38 22.64 -15.09 -22.30
CA THR A 38 22.95 -16.42 -21.78
C THR A 38 23.75 -16.31 -20.48
N GLN A 39 24.80 -15.48 -20.45
CA GLN A 39 25.60 -15.24 -19.25
C GLN A 39 24.77 -14.64 -18.11
N ILE A 40 23.86 -13.69 -18.42
CA ILE A 40 22.91 -13.14 -17.43
C ILE A 40 22.03 -14.25 -16.85
N LYS A 41 21.51 -15.16 -17.68
CA LYS A 41 20.67 -16.28 -17.23
C LYS A 41 21.44 -17.23 -16.32
N GLU A 42 22.67 -17.59 -16.66
CA GLU A 42 23.54 -18.45 -15.85
C GLU A 42 23.87 -17.85 -14.49
N ILE A 43 24.28 -16.57 -14.46
CA ILE A 43 24.55 -15.85 -13.21
C ILE A 43 23.27 -15.79 -12.35
N LYS A 44 22.13 -15.42 -12.94
CA LYS A 44 20.85 -15.40 -12.21
C LYS A 44 20.49 -16.79 -11.67
N ALA A 45 20.71 -17.85 -12.45
CA ALA A 45 20.43 -19.23 -12.03
C ALA A 45 21.32 -19.67 -10.85
N LYS A 46 22.61 -19.29 -10.83
CA LYS A 46 23.54 -19.57 -9.74
C LYS A 46 23.08 -18.94 -8.41
N TYR A 47 22.61 -17.69 -8.44
CA TYR A 47 22.18 -16.97 -7.24
C TYR A 47 20.71 -17.17 -6.86
N LYS A 48 19.87 -17.65 -7.78
CA LYS A 48 18.44 -17.94 -7.54
C LYS A 48 18.19 -18.83 -6.31
N PRO A 49 18.83 -20.01 -6.15
CA PRO A 49 18.57 -20.87 -4.99
C PRO A 49 18.99 -20.20 -3.67
N GLN A 50 20.09 -19.45 -3.66
CA GLN A 50 20.57 -18.74 -2.45
C GLN A 50 19.58 -17.67 -2.00
N LYS A 51 19.03 -16.90 -2.95
CA LYS A 51 17.98 -15.90 -2.65
C LYS A 51 16.71 -16.57 -2.12
N GLN A 52 16.28 -17.66 -2.76
CA GLN A 52 15.07 -18.38 -2.34
C GLN A 52 15.22 -19.00 -0.94
N ASP A 53 16.40 -19.53 -0.60
CA ASP A 53 16.66 -20.05 0.74
C ASP A 53 16.62 -18.94 1.79
N LEU A 54 17.26 -17.79 1.51
CA LEU A 54 17.23 -16.64 2.41
C LEU A 54 15.80 -16.09 2.59
N ASP A 55 15.02 -15.99 1.51
CA ASP A 55 13.62 -15.57 1.55
C ASP A 55 12.77 -16.54 2.38
N LYS A 56 13.03 -17.85 2.27
CA LYS A 56 12.38 -18.87 3.08
C LYS A 56 12.71 -18.72 4.57
N GLN A 57 13.99 -18.55 4.90
CA GLN A 57 14.44 -18.33 6.28
C GLN A 57 13.82 -17.06 6.86
N LYS A 58 13.85 -15.95 6.12
CA LYS A 58 13.23 -14.68 6.52
C LYS A 58 11.73 -14.85 6.76
N LYS A 59 11.03 -15.55 5.87
CA LYS A 59 9.59 -15.83 6.01
C LYS A 59 9.30 -16.68 7.24
N GLU A 60 10.14 -17.66 7.56
CA GLU A 60 9.99 -18.48 8.76
C GLU A 60 10.19 -17.66 10.04
N ILE A 61 11.21 -16.81 10.09
CA ILE A 61 11.46 -15.92 11.24
C ILE A 61 10.29 -14.95 11.45
N LEU A 62 9.81 -14.31 10.37
CA LEU A 62 8.63 -13.45 10.41
C LEU A 62 7.39 -14.20 10.89
N GLY A 63 7.24 -15.47 10.49
CA GLY A 63 6.19 -16.36 10.96
C GLY A 63 6.27 -16.58 12.47
N LYS A 64 7.43 -16.98 12.98
CA LYS A 64 7.67 -17.21 14.42
C LYS A 64 7.47 -15.95 15.24
N GLU A 65 7.95 -14.80 14.78
CA GLU A 65 7.74 -13.50 15.42
C GLU A 65 6.25 -13.18 15.51
N LYS A 66 5.53 -13.32 14.39
CA LYS A 66 4.08 -13.09 14.35
C LYS A 66 3.34 -14.03 15.30
N ASP A 67 3.70 -15.31 15.32
CA ASP A 67 3.06 -16.31 16.18
C ASP A 67 3.32 -16.03 17.67
N ALA A 68 4.54 -15.59 18.02
CA ALA A 68 4.87 -15.16 19.38
C ALA A 68 4.13 -13.86 19.78
N LEU A 69 3.90 -12.95 18.83
CA LEU A 69 3.24 -11.67 19.08
C LEU A 69 1.70 -11.77 19.17
N LYS A 70 1.09 -12.70 18.41
CA LYS A 70 -0.37 -12.96 18.39
C LYS A 70 -1.05 -12.99 19.77
N PRO A 71 -0.59 -13.75 20.78
CA PRO A 71 -1.27 -13.79 22.08
C PRO A 71 -1.29 -12.42 22.77
N TYR A 72 -0.21 -11.64 22.67
CA TYR A 72 -0.13 -10.31 23.25
C TYR A 72 -0.97 -9.28 22.48
N GLU A 73 -1.03 -9.37 21.16
CA GLU A 73 -1.93 -8.55 20.33
C GLU A 73 -3.40 -8.82 20.64
N ASN A 74 -3.76 -10.10 20.78
CA ASN A 74 -5.10 -10.52 21.18
C ASN A 74 -5.44 -9.99 22.58
N ALA A 75 -4.54 -10.19 23.56
CA ALA A 75 -4.72 -9.68 24.92
C ALA A 75 -4.90 -8.15 24.94
N LYS A 76 -4.03 -7.42 24.23
CA LYS A 76 -4.14 -5.96 24.08
C LYS A 76 -5.49 -5.54 23.49
N THR A 77 -5.98 -6.27 22.50
CA THR A 77 -7.28 -5.98 21.87
C THR A 77 -8.45 -6.23 22.81
N VAL A 78 -8.43 -7.34 23.55
CA VAL A 78 -9.45 -7.67 24.57
C VAL A 78 -9.46 -6.62 25.67
N ILE A 79 -8.29 -6.27 26.23
CA ILE A 79 -8.15 -5.23 27.26
C ILE A 79 -8.66 -3.89 26.74
N LYS A 80 -8.27 -3.49 25.53
CA LYS A 80 -8.73 -2.25 24.90
C LYS A 80 -10.25 -2.22 24.74
N SER A 81 -10.88 -3.33 24.33
CA SER A 81 -12.34 -3.43 24.22
C SER A 81 -13.00 -3.30 25.59
N ALA A 82 -12.54 -4.05 26.58
CA ALA A 82 -13.08 -4.01 27.94
C ALA A 82 -13.01 -2.61 28.56
N ILE A 83 -11.88 -1.91 28.40
CA ILE A 83 -11.74 -0.50 28.80
C ILE A 83 -12.75 0.36 28.04
N GLY A 84 -12.87 0.18 26.73
CA GLY A 84 -13.81 0.93 25.90
C GLY A 84 -15.27 0.72 26.32
N ASP A 85 -15.67 -0.51 26.63
CA ASP A 85 -17.04 -0.86 27.01
C ASP A 85 -17.38 -0.37 28.42
N TYR A 86 -16.42 -0.44 29.36
CA TYR A 86 -16.57 0.19 30.67
C TYR A 86 -16.76 1.71 30.55
N MET A 87 -15.93 2.39 29.75
CA MET A 87 -16.06 3.83 29.54
C MET A 87 -17.41 4.21 28.91
N LYS A 88 -17.91 3.43 27.94
CA LYS A 88 -19.26 3.64 27.37
C LYS A 88 -20.35 3.42 28.40
N LYS A 89 -20.28 2.33 29.18
CA LYS A 89 -21.28 2.01 30.21
C LYS A 89 -21.30 3.09 31.29
N SER A 90 -20.13 3.52 31.76
CA SER A 90 -20.01 4.61 32.72
C SER A 90 -20.58 5.93 32.19
N GLU A 91 -20.40 6.23 30.90
CA GLU A 91 -20.99 7.43 30.29
C GLU A 91 -22.53 7.31 30.14
N LEU A 92 -23.04 6.14 29.75
CA LEU A 92 -24.49 5.88 29.68
C LEU A 92 -25.16 6.01 31.04
N GLU A 93 -24.54 5.45 32.08
CA GLU A 93 -25.02 5.59 33.45
C GLU A 93 -25.04 7.06 33.88
N ARG A 94 -24.03 7.85 33.50
CA ARG A 94 -24.02 9.31 33.77
C ARG A 94 -25.19 10.02 33.10
N ILE A 95 -25.41 9.78 31.81
CA ILE A 95 -26.51 10.38 31.04
C ILE A 95 -27.87 10.01 31.65
N GLU A 96 -28.04 8.76 32.09
CA GLU A 96 -29.29 8.29 32.71
C GLU A 96 -29.52 8.93 34.08
N GLN A 97 -28.48 9.04 34.92
CA GLN A 97 -28.59 9.75 36.19
C GLN A 97 -28.94 11.22 35.99
N GLU A 98 -28.30 11.89 35.03
CA GLU A 98 -28.61 13.28 34.65
C GLU A 98 -30.08 13.44 34.21
N LYS A 99 -30.62 12.51 33.41
CA LYS A 99 -32.03 12.52 33.01
C LYS A 99 -32.98 12.31 34.17
N ARG A 100 -32.72 11.31 35.03
CA ARG A 100 -33.54 11.02 36.21
C ARG A 100 -33.58 12.21 37.17
N ILE A 101 -32.43 12.84 37.42
CA ILE A 101 -32.33 14.04 38.24
C ILE A 101 -33.11 15.18 37.61
N LYS A 102 -33.01 15.39 36.29
CA LYS A 102 -33.78 16.41 35.59
C LYS A 102 -35.30 16.18 35.67
N GLU A 103 -35.74 14.93 35.53
CA GLU A 103 -37.16 14.56 35.67
C GLU A 103 -37.65 14.74 37.11
N GLU A 104 -36.84 14.40 38.12
CA GLU A 104 -37.16 14.62 39.54
C GLU A 104 -37.13 16.10 39.92
N GLU A 105 -36.19 16.90 39.39
CA GLU A 105 -36.14 18.36 39.51
C GLU A 105 -37.39 19.00 38.89
N GLU A 106 -37.79 18.58 37.70
CA GLU A 106 -38.98 19.09 37.01
C GLU A 106 -40.27 18.72 37.76
N LYS A 107 -40.30 17.53 38.37
CA LYS A 107 -41.47 17.01 39.09
C LYS A 107 -41.60 17.52 40.53
N TYR A 108 -40.49 17.74 41.24
CA TYR A 108 -40.47 18.04 42.67
C TYR A 108 -39.69 19.30 43.06
N GLY A 109 -39.01 19.97 42.12
CA GLY A 109 -38.31 21.25 42.36
C GLY A 109 -37.07 21.16 43.27
N ILE A 110 -36.54 19.95 43.50
CA ILE A 110 -35.38 19.69 44.37
C ILE A 110 -34.19 19.32 43.51
N SER A 111 -33.08 20.06 43.66
CA SER A 111 -31.83 19.80 42.93
C SER A 111 -30.99 18.71 43.58
N LEU A 112 -30.62 17.70 42.79
CA LEU A 112 -29.80 16.56 43.20
C LEU A 112 -28.47 16.59 42.43
N GLU A 113 -27.34 16.59 43.15
CA GLU A 113 -26.01 16.65 42.53
C GLU A 113 -25.60 15.30 41.89
N VAL A 114 -25.24 15.33 40.60
CA VAL A 114 -24.71 14.17 39.87
C VAL A 114 -23.25 13.92 40.29
N VAL A 115 -23.02 12.92 41.14
CA VAL A 115 -21.66 12.51 41.52
C VAL A 115 -21.26 11.23 40.78
N LYS A 116 -20.40 11.38 39.75
CA LYS A 116 -19.24 10.50 39.48
C LYS A 116 -18.50 10.95 38.22
N GLU A 117 -17.32 11.55 38.43
CA GLU A 117 -16.35 11.75 37.36
C GLU A 117 -15.69 10.41 37.02
N VAL A 118 -15.71 10.04 35.73
CA VAL A 118 -15.00 8.84 35.26
C VAL A 118 -13.49 9.05 35.47
N PRO A 119 -12.78 8.14 36.15
CA PRO A 119 -11.37 8.35 36.50
C PRO A 119 -10.51 8.55 35.25
N LYS A 120 -9.77 9.68 35.21
CA LYS A 120 -8.78 9.98 34.17
C LYS A 120 -7.56 9.07 34.35
N LEU A 121 -7.59 7.90 33.70
CA LEU A 121 -6.51 6.91 33.75
C LEU A 121 -5.26 7.43 33.01
N LYS A 122 -4.13 7.52 33.71
CA LYS A 122 -2.83 7.85 33.10
C LYS A 122 -2.50 6.82 32.01
N GLY A 123 -2.19 7.29 30.80
CA GLY A 123 -1.83 6.44 29.65
C GLY A 123 -2.98 6.05 28.72
N THR A 124 -4.24 6.39 29.04
CA THR A 124 -5.39 6.16 28.12
C THR A 124 -5.74 7.44 27.37
N HIS A 125 -5.49 7.48 26.06
CA HIS A 125 -5.84 8.63 25.21
C HIS A 125 -7.09 8.33 24.37
N ILE A 126 -8.17 9.09 24.60
CA ILE A 126 -9.36 9.03 23.75
C ILE A 126 -9.13 9.95 22.55
N ARG A 127 -9.01 9.37 21.35
CA ARG A 127 -8.95 10.12 20.09
C ARG A 127 -10.32 10.08 19.41
N LYS A 128 -10.95 11.24 19.21
CA LYS A 128 -12.12 11.39 18.34
C LYS A 128 -11.64 11.52 16.89
N THR A 129 -12.26 10.79 15.96
CA THR A 129 -11.96 10.89 14.52
C THR A 129 -13.26 10.88 13.75
N TRP A 130 -13.48 11.93 12.97
CA TRP A 130 -14.64 12.04 12.07
C TRP A 130 -14.45 11.08 10.90
N LYS A 131 -15.46 10.24 10.65
CA LYS A 131 -15.48 9.29 9.53
C LYS A 131 -16.73 9.54 8.71
N ALA A 132 -16.59 9.53 7.39
CA ALA A 132 -17.71 9.55 6.45
C ALA A 132 -17.96 8.13 5.91
N ARG A 133 -19.18 7.87 5.47
CA ARG A 133 -19.56 6.68 4.70
C ARG A 133 -20.28 7.14 3.45
N ILE A 134 -20.04 6.48 2.32
CA ILE A 134 -20.73 6.75 1.06
C ILE A 134 -22.14 6.17 1.18
N VAL A 135 -23.16 6.99 0.93
CA VAL A 135 -24.58 6.58 0.91
C VAL A 135 -25.05 6.39 -0.52
N ASP A 136 -24.56 7.23 -1.43
CA ASP A 136 -24.89 7.25 -2.85
C ASP A 136 -23.60 7.67 -3.59
N ASP A 137 -23.09 6.80 -4.47
CA ASP A 137 -21.84 7.06 -5.18
C ASP A 137 -22.01 8.24 -6.13
N ASP A 138 -23.04 8.26 -6.98
CA ASP A 138 -23.23 9.25 -8.05
C ASP A 138 -23.33 10.69 -7.54
N LYS A 139 -23.81 10.88 -6.31
CA LYS A 139 -23.91 12.20 -5.68
C LYS A 139 -22.60 12.73 -5.10
N VAL A 140 -21.54 11.90 -5.02
CA VAL A 140 -20.24 12.35 -4.53
C VAL A 140 -19.56 13.23 -5.59
N PRO A 141 -19.23 14.49 -5.31
CA PRO A 141 -18.61 15.37 -6.29
C PRO A 141 -17.19 14.90 -6.66
N VAL A 142 -16.75 15.17 -7.89
CA VAL A 142 -15.41 14.79 -8.39
C VAL A 142 -14.29 15.53 -7.66
N LYS A 143 -14.52 16.80 -7.29
CA LYS A 143 -13.57 17.67 -6.59
C LYS A 143 -14.28 18.57 -5.57
N ILE A 144 -13.59 18.90 -4.47
CA ILE A 144 -13.98 19.96 -3.53
C ILE A 144 -12.78 20.89 -3.35
N GLY A 145 -12.94 22.17 -3.68
CA GLY A 145 -11.85 23.15 -3.66
C GLY A 145 -10.68 22.71 -4.55
N THR A 146 -9.52 22.52 -3.95
CA THR A 146 -8.29 22.04 -4.60
C THR A 146 -8.07 20.53 -4.48
N THR A 147 -8.97 19.80 -3.82
CA THR A 147 -8.81 18.36 -3.54
C THR A 147 -9.71 17.53 -4.45
N MET A 148 -9.13 16.51 -5.10
CA MET A 148 -9.84 15.54 -5.93
C MET A 148 -10.37 14.40 -5.05
N ILE A 149 -11.67 14.11 -5.14
CA ILE A 149 -12.34 13.07 -4.34
C ILE A 149 -12.46 11.77 -5.15
N ARG A 150 -12.75 11.89 -6.45
CA ARG A 150 -12.79 10.75 -7.37
C ARG A 150 -11.56 10.76 -8.26
N GLU A 151 -10.70 9.77 -8.12
CA GLU A 151 -9.52 9.60 -8.97
C GLU A 151 -9.90 9.05 -10.36
N ILE A 152 -9.15 9.44 -11.39
CA ILE A 152 -9.32 8.91 -12.74
C ILE A 152 -8.65 7.54 -12.81
N ASN A 153 -9.37 6.52 -13.27
CA ASN A 153 -8.84 5.17 -13.39
C ASN A 153 -8.01 5.01 -14.68
N MET A 154 -6.70 5.17 -14.54
CA MET A 154 -5.74 5.01 -15.65
C MET A 154 -5.73 3.61 -16.27
N SER A 155 -6.07 2.56 -15.51
CA SER A 155 -6.11 1.19 -16.06
C SER A 155 -7.18 1.07 -17.13
N VAL A 156 -8.36 1.63 -16.87
CA VAL A 156 -9.48 1.62 -17.82
C VAL A 156 -9.12 2.44 -19.06
N LEU A 157 -8.48 3.60 -18.88
CA LEU A 157 -8.00 4.42 -20.01
C LEU A 157 -6.98 3.64 -20.87
N ASN A 158 -6.03 2.95 -20.25
CA ASN A 158 -5.05 2.16 -20.97
C ASN A 158 -5.69 0.97 -21.71
N ASP A 159 -6.73 0.35 -21.15
CA ASP A 159 -7.43 -0.74 -21.83
C ASP A 159 -8.24 -0.22 -23.02
N ILE A 160 -8.87 0.96 -22.90
CA ILE A 160 -9.48 1.66 -24.04
C ILE A 160 -8.42 1.97 -25.10
N ALA A 161 -7.25 2.49 -24.71
CA ALA A 161 -6.15 2.78 -25.62
C ALA A 161 -5.70 1.54 -26.40
N LYS A 162 -5.61 0.38 -25.73
CA LYS A 162 -5.26 -0.91 -26.38
C LYS A 162 -6.33 -1.40 -27.34
N VAL A 163 -7.61 -1.34 -26.94
CA VAL A 163 -8.73 -1.86 -27.74
C VAL A 163 -8.91 -1.04 -29.01
N TYR A 164 -8.86 0.28 -28.89
CA TYR A 164 -9.12 1.19 -30.01
C TYR A 164 -7.83 1.66 -30.71
N GLN A 165 -6.66 1.21 -30.24
CA GLN A 165 -5.35 1.56 -30.82
C GLN A 165 -5.17 3.07 -31.04
N GLY A 166 -5.65 3.88 -30.10
CA GLY A 166 -5.61 5.35 -30.18
C GLY A 166 -6.66 6.00 -31.10
N ASN A 167 -7.49 5.23 -31.82
CA ASN A 167 -8.55 5.75 -32.70
C ASN A 167 -9.85 6.11 -31.95
N PHE A 168 -9.76 6.47 -30.68
CA PHE A 168 -10.90 6.83 -29.83
C PHE A 168 -10.59 8.13 -29.10
N GLU A 169 -11.49 9.10 -29.19
CA GLU A 169 -11.31 10.42 -28.57
C GLU A 169 -12.12 10.54 -27.28
N ILE A 170 -11.44 10.82 -26.17
CA ILE A 170 -12.06 11.22 -24.91
C ILE A 170 -11.60 12.64 -24.59
N PRO A 171 -12.51 13.62 -24.47
CA PRO A 171 -12.13 14.98 -24.12
C PRO A 171 -11.29 15.04 -22.84
N GLY A 172 -10.05 15.55 -22.96
CA GLY A 172 -9.10 15.66 -21.85
C GLY A 172 -8.16 14.46 -21.64
N VAL A 173 -8.16 13.47 -22.54
CA VAL A 173 -7.23 12.32 -22.53
C VAL A 173 -6.50 12.24 -23.88
N GLU A 174 -5.17 12.13 -23.85
CA GLU A 174 -4.33 11.92 -25.04
C GLU A 174 -3.79 10.49 -25.03
N PHE A 175 -4.02 9.75 -26.11
CA PHE A 175 -3.51 8.38 -26.29
C PHE A 175 -2.28 8.40 -27.21
N TYR A 176 -1.19 7.77 -26.79
CA TYR A 176 0.07 7.71 -27.56
C TYR A 176 0.67 6.30 -27.60
N GLN A 177 1.53 6.04 -28.58
CA GLN A 177 2.25 4.78 -28.75
C GLN A 177 3.73 4.96 -28.38
N GLU A 178 4.27 4.04 -27.59
CA GLU A 178 5.70 3.97 -27.23
C GLU A 178 6.29 2.69 -27.84
N GLU A 179 7.31 2.83 -28.70
CA GLU A 179 8.04 1.69 -29.28
C GLU A 179 9.25 1.35 -28.43
N ALA A 180 9.34 0.10 -27.96
CA ALA A 180 10.47 -0.41 -27.19
C ALA A 180 11.13 -1.60 -27.90
N VAL A 181 12.44 -1.51 -28.13
CA VAL A 181 13.23 -2.62 -28.72
C VAL A 181 13.44 -3.70 -27.67
N ALA A 182 12.88 -4.89 -27.90
CA ALA A 182 13.02 -6.04 -27.01
C ALA A 182 13.90 -7.12 -27.64
N ILE A 183 15.00 -7.47 -26.96
CA ILE A 183 15.90 -8.56 -27.35
C ILE A 183 15.52 -9.81 -26.53
N ARG A 184 15.22 -10.94 -27.17
CA ARG A 184 14.89 -12.21 -26.51
C ARG A 184 16.09 -13.14 -26.36
#